data_AF-A0A1F8EFC2-F1
#
_entry.id   AF-A0A1F8EFC2-F1
#
_cell.length_a   1.000
_cell.length_b   1.000
_cell.length_c   1.000
_cell.angle_alpha   90.00
_cell.angle_beta   90.00
_cell.angle_gamma   90.00
#
_symmetry.space_group_name_H-M   'P 1'
#
loop_
_entity.id
_entity.type
_entity.pdbx_description
1 polymer ?
#
loop_
_entity_poly.entity_id
_entity_poly.type
_entity_poly.pdbx_seq_one_letter_code
_entity_poly.pdbx_strand_id
1 'polypeptide(L)' 'MQKITTKIFVWASIGFGIVGLLMVITTSSESDGPNVYLLKLLFTAVIVILVSFALTVANKYLNDRS' A
#
# COMPACT_ATOMS: atom_id res chain seq x y z
N MET A 1 -17.34 -1.19 4.20
CA MET A 1 -16.29 -0.89 3.20
C MET A 1 -16.86 -1.15 1.82
N GLN A 2 -16.75 -0.21 0.88
CA GLN A 2 -17.19 -0.47 -0.50
C GLN A 2 -16.44 -1.68 -1.05
N LYS A 3 -17.15 -2.59 -1.74
CA LYS A 3 -16.56 -3.83 -2.30
C LYS A 3 -15.34 -3.55 -3.19
N ILE A 4 -15.31 -2.40 -3.86
CA ILE A 4 -14.20 -1.95 -4.70
C ILE A 4 -13.02 -1.47 -3.86
N THR A 5 -13.24 -0.60 -2.88
CA THR A 5 -12.18 -0.08 -2.00
C THR A 5 -11.48 -1.21 -1.25
N THR A 6 -12.23 -2.20 -0.76
CA THR A 6 -11.65 -3.38 -0.10
C THR A 6 -10.83 -4.23 -1.07
N LYS A 7 -11.27 -4.42 -2.30
CA LYS A 7 -10.48 -5.13 -3.32
C LYS A 7 -9.16 -4.42 -3.60
N ILE A 8 -9.20 -3.11 -3.83
CA ILE A 8 -8.00 -2.29 -4.10
C ILE A 8 -7.05 -2.36 -2.91
N PHE A 9 -7.57 -2.23 -1.69
CA PHE A 9 -6.80 -2.35 -0.45
C PHE A 9 -6.07 -3.70 -0.35
N VAL A 10 -6.75 -4.80 -0.63
CA VAL A 10 -6.16 -6.15 -0.56
C VAL A 10 -5.05 -6.32 -1.60
N TRP A 11 -5.29 -5.93 -2.85
CA TRP A 11 -4.26 -6.02 -3.90
C TRP A 11 -3.04 -5.15 -3.58
N ALA A 12 -3.24 -3.94 -3.08
CA ALA A 12 -2.15 -3.06 -2.66
C ALA A 12 -1.37 -3.64 -1.46
N SER A 13 -2.06 -4.29 -0.52
CA SER A 13 -1.42 -4.94 0.64
C SER A 13 -0.58 -6.14 0.25
N ILE A 14 -1.08 -6.97 -0.68
CA ILE A 14 -0.33 -8.10 -1.25
C ILE A 14 0.91 -7.56 -1.99
N GLY A 15 0.75 -6.54 -2.83
CA GLY A 15 1.86 -5.90 -3.53
C GLY A 15 2.91 -5.31 -2.58
N PHE A 16 2.48 -4.60 -1.54
CA PHE A 16 3.36 -4.08 -0.50
C PHE A 16 4.17 -5.19 0.18
N GLY A 17 3.53 -6.31 0.51
CA GLY A 17 4.20 -7.48 1.10
C GLY A 17 5.25 -8.08 0.17
N ILE A 18 4.90 -8.32 -1.10
CA ILE A 18 5.83 -8.87 -2.10
C ILE A 18 7.04 -7.95 -2.28
N VAL A 19 6.80 -6.63 -2.43
CA VAL A 19 7.85 -5.65 -2.72
C VAL A 19 8.74 -5.40 -1.50
N GLY A 20 8.16 -5.38 -0.30
CA GLY A 20 8.91 -5.31 0.94
C GLY A 20 9.81 -6.54 1.12
N LEU A 21 9.28 -7.73 0.81
CA LEU A 21 10.04 -8.97 0.88
C LEU A 21 11.18 -8.99 -0.16
N LEU A 22 10.91 -8.55 -1.39
CA LEU A 22 11.94 -8.34 -2.41
C LEU A 22 13.04 -7.39 -1.92
N MET A 23 12.70 -6.25 -1.32
CA MET A 23 13.70 -5.35 -0.75
C MET A 23 14.58 -6.02 0.30
N VAL A 24 13.99 -6.81 1.21
CA VAL A 24 14.74 -7.50 2.27
C VAL A 24 15.72 -8.51 1.67
N ILE A 25 15.31 -9.28 0.65
CA ILE A 25 16.20 -10.31 0.07
C ILE A 25 17.23 -9.75 -0.91
N THR A 26 16.96 -8.61 -1.56
CA THR A 26 17.89 -8.03 -2.55
C THR A 26 18.85 -7.00 -1.96
N THR A 27 18.57 -6.49 -0.75
CA THR A 27 19.47 -5.53 -0.10
C THR A 27 20.70 -6.28 0.42
N SER A 28 21.88 -5.95 -0.09
CA SER A 28 23.16 -6.48 0.40
C SER A 28 23.87 -5.46 1.29
N SER A 29 24.69 -5.94 2.21
CA SER A 29 25.52 -5.11 3.08
C SER A 29 26.57 -4.28 2.33
N GLU A 30 26.86 -4.64 1.07
CA GLU A 30 27.79 -3.91 0.20
C GLU A 30 27.11 -2.89 -0.71
N SER A 31 25.77 -2.83 -0.69
CA SER A 31 25.01 -1.83 -1.45
C SER A 31 24.84 -0.55 -0.62
N ASP A 32 24.95 0.61 -1.27
CA ASP A 32 24.74 1.95 -0.66
C ASP A 32 23.30 2.20 -0.16
N GLY A 33 22.44 1.19 -0.14
CA GLY A 33 21.09 1.24 0.38
C GLY A 33 20.07 0.46 -0.45
N PRO A 34 18.79 0.51 -0.06
CA PRO A 34 17.72 -0.18 -0.77
C PRO A 34 17.56 0.35 -2.19
N ASN A 35 17.25 -0.55 -3.13
CA ASN A 35 17.03 -0.19 -4.51
C ASN A 35 15.92 0.89 -4.64
N VAL A 36 16.29 2.04 -5.23
CA VAL A 36 15.43 3.23 -5.34
C VAL A 36 14.09 2.93 -6.03
N TYR A 37 14.07 2.03 -7.01
CA TYR A 37 12.83 1.65 -7.70
C TYR A 37 11.92 0.84 -6.80
N LEU A 38 12.46 -0.13 -6.06
CA LEU A 38 11.68 -0.92 -5.10
C LEU A 38 11.16 -0.04 -3.95
N LEU A 39 11.98 0.90 -3.48
CA LEU A 39 11.58 1.86 -2.45
C LEU A 39 10.42 2.75 -2.90
N LYS A 40 10.49 3.33 -4.11
CA LYS A 40 9.40 4.11 -4.70
C LYS A 40 8.12 3.28 -4.85
N LEU A 41 8.26 2.03 -5.28
CA LEU A 41 7.13 1.13 -5.50
C LEU A 41 6.49 0.70 -4.17
N LEU A 42 7.30 0.49 -3.13
CA LEU A 42 6.84 0.25 -1.75
C LEU A 42 6.00 1.44 -1.24
N PHE A 43 6.53 2.67 -1.36
CA PHE A 43 5.80 3.88 -0.93
C PHE A 43 4.53 4.12 -1.76
N THR A 44 4.54 3.78 -3.05
CA THR A 44 3.35 3.84 -3.89
C THR A 44 2.25 2.92 -3.34
N ALA A 45 2.59 1.69 -2.95
CA ALA A 45 1.64 0.78 -2.34
C ALA A 45 1.10 1.32 -1.00
N VAL A 46 1.96 1.91 -0.16
CA VAL A 46 1.54 2.56 1.11
C VAL A 46 0.54 3.68 0.86
N ILE A 47 0.77 4.54 -0.12
CA ILE A 47 -0.15 5.64 -0.45
C ILE A 47 -1.52 5.07 -0.87
N VAL A 48 -1.55 4.04 -1.71
CA VAL A 48 -2.81 3.40 -2.15
C VAL A 48 -3.58 2.79 -0.98
N ILE A 49 -2.87 2.14 -0.06
CA ILE A 49 -3.43 1.57 1.18
C ILE A 49 -4.08 2.67 2.03
N LEU A 50 -3.34 3.76 2.29
CA LEU A 50 -3.82 4.88 3.11
C LEU A 50 -5.01 5.61 2.48
N VAL A 51 -4.98 5.87 1.18
CA VAL A 51 -6.09 6.50 0.45
C VAL A 51 -7.32 5.60 0.48
N SER A 52 -7.16 4.29 0.34
CA SER A 52 -8.26 3.32 0.44
C SER A 52 -8.90 3.33 1.83
N PHE A 53 -8.10 3.45 2.89
CA PHE A 53 -8.62 3.63 4.26
C PHE A 53 -9.37 4.95 4.41
N ALA A 54 -8.80 6.07 3.95
CA ALA A 54 -9.43 7.37 4.04
C ALA A 54 -10.79 7.41 3.32
N LEU A 55 -10.87 6.86 2.10
CA LEU A 55 -12.13 6.71 1.35
C LEU A 55 -13.15 5.88 2.10
N THR A 56 -12.73 4.80 2.75
CA THR A 56 -13.62 3.94 3.54
C THR A 56 -14.21 4.70 4.73
N VAL A 57 -13.39 5.51 5.42
CA VAL A 57 -13.82 6.34 6.55
C VAL A 57 -14.76 7.44 6.06
N ALA A 58 -14.38 8.18 5.01
CA ALA A 58 -15.21 9.24 4.44
C ALA A 58 -16.60 8.73 4.01
N ASN A 59 -16.64 7.57 3.34
CA ASN A 59 -17.90 6.98 2.92
C ASN A 59 -18.79 6.57 4.12
N LYS A 60 -18.19 6.05 5.20
CA LYS A 60 -18.94 5.77 6.44
C LYS A 60 -19.59 7.04 7.00
N TYR A 61 -18.84 8.15 7.07
CA TYR A 61 -19.35 9.42 7.57
C TYR A 61 -20.43 10.05 6.69
N LEU A 62 -20.32 9.91 5.37
CA LEU A 62 -21.32 10.43 4.43
C LEU A 62 -22.62 9.61 4.45
N ASN A 63 -22.51 8.29 4.59
CA ASN A 63 -23.66 7.38 4.57
C ASN A 63 -24.41 7.32 5.91
N ASP A 64 -23.78 7.72 7.03
CA ASP A 64 -24.45 7.90 8.35
C ASP A 64 -25.29 9.19 8.42
N ARG A 65 -25.20 10.09 7.43
CA ARG A 65 -25.92 11.39 7.40
C ARG A 65 -27.08 11.47 6.40
N SER A 66 -27.47 10.37 5.76
CA SER A 66 -28.66 10.28 4.89
C SER A 66 -29.71 9.37 5.51
#